data_AF-A0A6I2WT76-F1
#
_entry.id   AF-A0A6I2WT76-F1
#
_cell.length_a   1.000
_cell.length_b   1.000
_cell.length_c   1.000
_cell.angle_alpha   90.00
_cell.angle_beta   90.00
_cell.angle_gamma   90.00
#
_symmetry.space_group_name_H-M   'P 1'
#
loop_
_entity.id
_entity.type
_entity.pdbx_description
1 polymer ?
#
loop_
_entity_poly.entity_id
_entity_poly.type
_entity_poly.pdbx_seq_one_letter_code
_entity_poly.pdbx_strand_id
1 'polypeptide(L)'
;MILIIRLIAAALGFWAATALVSGITVNGGAWSYLWVALLFGVINTVLGSIIKLLTLPAVLLSLGLFALVVNAAMLMLTARWSDRLDVNDFWSALWASLIISFITTILSRGFKIKK
;
A
#
# COMPACT_ATOMS: atom_id res chain seq x y z
N MET A 1 9.21 -7.08 17.06
CA MET A 1 9.39 -5.61 16.89
C MET A 1 9.27 -5.14 15.44
N ILE A 2 9.93 -5.76 14.45
CA ILE A 2 9.96 -5.24 13.06
C ILE A 2 8.57 -5.18 12.39
N LEU A 3 7.68 -6.14 12.67
CA LEU A 3 6.34 -6.22 12.04
C LEU A 3 5.40 -5.12 12.53
N ILE A 4 5.40 -4.83 13.83
CA ILE A 4 4.53 -3.80 14.43
C ILE A 4 4.89 -2.41 13.88
N ILE A 5 6.18 -2.10 13.80
CA ILE A 5 6.67 -0.83 13.23
C ILE A 5 6.25 -0.68 11.77
N ARG A 6 6.38 -1.76 10.97
CA ARG A 6 5.94 -1.77 9.58
C ARG A 6 4.43 -1.57 9.44
N LEU A 7 3.64 -2.19 10.32
CA LEU A 7 2.18 -2.09 10.28
C LEU A 7 1.73 -0.66 10.62
N ILE A 8 2.31 -0.05 11.65
CA ILE A 8 2.06 1.36 12.01
C ILE A 8 2.48 2.27 10.86
N ALA A 9 3.67 2.04 10.27
CA ALA A 9 4.14 2.84 9.15
C ALA A 9 3.23 2.73 7.92
N ALA A 10 2.71 1.52 7.62
CA ALA A 10 1.76 1.30 6.56
C ALA A 10 0.43 2.01 6.84
N ALA A 11 -0.11 1.92 8.06
CA ALA A 11 -1.34 2.61 8.45
C ALA A 11 -1.21 4.14 8.32
N LEU A 12 -0.07 4.70 8.72
CA LEU A 12 0.24 6.12 8.51
C LEU A 12 0.38 6.47 7.02
N GLY A 13 0.97 5.57 6.22
CA GLY A 13 1.01 5.68 4.77
C GLY A 13 -0.39 5.74 4.14
N PHE A 14 -1.31 4.89 4.60
CA PHE A 14 -2.71 4.90 4.17
C PHE A 14 -3.42 6.19 4.56
N TRP A 15 -3.25 6.65 5.80
CA TRP A 15 -3.82 7.91 6.28
C TRP A 15 -3.35 9.12 5.47
N ALA A 16 -2.05 9.18 5.16
CA ALA A 16 -1.52 10.23 4.31
C ALA A 16 -2.01 10.09 2.86
N ALA A 17 -2.14 8.88 2.33
CA ALA A 17 -2.66 8.64 0.99
C ALA A 17 -4.12 9.10 0.85
N THR A 18 -4.98 8.83 1.85
CA THR A 18 -6.36 9.34 1.86
C THR A 18 -6.43 10.86 1.96
N ALA A 19 -5.46 11.50 2.62
CA ALA A 19 -5.42 12.96 2.73
C ALA A 19 -4.94 13.64 1.44
N LEU A 20 -4.08 12.96 0.66
CA LEU A 20 -3.44 13.52 -0.54
C LEU A 20 -4.13 13.11 -1.84
N VAL A 21 -4.92 12.03 -1.85
CA VAL A 21 -5.57 11.49 -3.05
C VAL A 21 -7.08 11.49 -2.85
N SER A 22 -7.77 12.36 -3.58
CA SER A 22 -9.23 12.57 -3.50
C SER A 22 -10.09 11.38 -3.97
N GLY A 23 -9.48 10.31 -4.50
CA GLY A 23 -10.18 9.10 -4.94
C GLY A 23 -10.02 7.91 -4.01
N ILE A 24 -9.52 8.11 -2.79
CA ILE A 24 -9.34 7.04 -1.80
C ILE A 24 -9.89 7.48 -0.47
N THR A 25 -10.84 6.71 0.03
CA THR A 25 -11.53 7.00 1.27
C THR A 25 -11.49 5.78 2.15
N VAL A 26 -11.05 5.97 3.40
CA VAL A 26 -11.14 4.94 4.43
C VAL A 26 -12.32 5.29 5.32
N ASN A 27 -13.35 4.44 5.28
CA ASN A 27 -14.58 4.65 6.04
C ASN A 27 -14.39 4.17 7.48
N GLY A 28 -14.56 5.08 8.44
CA GLY A 28 -14.46 4.83 9.89
C GLY A 28 -13.29 5.55 10.58
N GLY A 29 -13.09 5.25 11.86
CA GLY A 29 -12.05 5.89 12.68
C GLY A 29 -10.63 5.33 12.47
N ALA A 30 -9.72 5.67 13.38
CA ALA A 30 -8.32 5.21 13.35
C ALA A 30 -8.16 3.68 13.23
N TRP A 31 -9.11 2.91 13.77
CA TRP A 31 -9.11 1.45 13.68
C TRP A 31 -9.27 0.94 12.24
N SER A 32 -10.02 1.65 11.39
CA SER A 32 -10.18 1.28 9.97
C SER A 32 -8.86 1.36 9.21
N TYR A 33 -8.02 2.38 9.48
CA TYR A 33 -6.70 2.49 8.84
C TYR A 33 -5.77 1.34 9.20
N LEU A 34 -5.78 0.91 10.47
CA LEU A 34 -5.03 -0.27 10.91
C LEU A 34 -5.56 -1.55 10.25
N TRP A 35 -6.88 -1.70 10.18
CA TRP A 35 -7.52 -2.86 9.54
C TRP A 35 -7.15 -2.95 8.05
N VAL A 36 -7.26 -1.84 7.33
CA VAL A 36 -6.92 -1.76 5.90
C VAL A 36 -5.43 -2.00 5.68
N ALA A 37 -4.55 -1.42 6.50
CA ALA A 37 -3.11 -1.65 6.39
C ALA A 37 -2.72 -3.11 6.66
N LEU A 38 -3.41 -3.77 7.60
CA LEU A 38 -3.21 -5.19 7.89
C LEU A 38 -3.68 -6.04 6.71
N LEU A 39 -4.89 -5.80 6.21
CA LEU A 39 -5.45 -6.54 5.07
C LEU A 39 -4.59 -6.36 3.81
N PHE A 40 -4.19 -5.12 3.50
CA PHE A 40 -3.26 -4.81 2.41
C PHE A 40 -1.94 -5.55 2.60
N GLY A 41 -1.40 -5.57 3.82
CA GLY A 41 -0.19 -6.31 4.16
C GLY A 41 -0.33 -7.80 3.84
N VAL A 42 -1.41 -8.44 4.28
CA VAL A 42 -1.70 -9.86 4.01
C VAL A 42 -1.82 -10.11 2.51
N ILE A 43 -2.67 -9.36 1.81
CA ILE A 43 -2.88 -9.48 0.37
C ILE A 43 -1.57 -9.30 -0.40
N ASN A 44 -0.79 -8.26 -0.07
CA ASN A 44 0.48 -8.00 -0.75
C ASN A 44 1.55 -9.06 -0.43
N THR A 45 1.53 -9.67 0.76
CA THR A 45 2.46 -10.77 1.07
C THR A 45 2.15 -12.05 0.30
N VAL A 46 0.87 -12.36 0.10
CA VAL A 46 0.43 -13.58 -0.59
C VAL A 46 0.37 -13.35 -2.10
N LEU A 47 -0.58 -12.52 -2.55
CA LEU A 47 -0.84 -12.26 -3.97
C LEU A 47 0.24 -11.36 -4.57
N GLY A 48 0.63 -10.31 -3.85
CA GLY A 48 1.62 -9.35 -4.34
C GLY A 48 2.96 -10.01 -4.66
N SER A 49 3.42 -10.96 -3.83
CA SER A 49 4.68 -11.70 -4.08
C SER A 49 4.61 -12.56 -5.34
N ILE A 50 3.50 -13.28 -5.55
CA ILE A 50 3.29 -14.12 -6.74
C ILE A 50 3.22 -13.26 -8.00
N ILE A 51 2.43 -12.19 -7.96
CA ILE A 51 2.24 -11.30 -9.11
C ILE A 51 3.53 -10.56 -9.45
N LYS A 52 4.29 -10.11 -8.45
CA LYS A 52 5.61 -9.48 -8.67
C LYS A 52 6.61 -10.43 -9.30
N LEU A 53 6.55 -11.72 -8.96
CA LEU A 53 7.41 -12.73 -9.59
C LEU A 53 7.04 -12.95 -11.06
N LEU A 54 5.75 -13.06 -11.37
CA LEU A 54 5.25 -13.20 -12.74
C LEU A 54 5.50 -11.96 -13.60
N THR A 55 5.38 -10.78 -12.99
CA THR A 55 5.59 -9.48 -13.67
C THR A 55 7.05 -9.03 -13.64
N LEU A 56 7.95 -9.79 -13.01
CA LEU A 56 9.36 -9.44 -12.84
C LEU A 56 10.05 -9.03 -14.14
N PRO A 57 9.87 -9.73 -15.28
CA PRO A 57 10.47 -9.31 -16.56
C PRO A 57 9.97 -7.92 -17.00
N ALA A 58 8.66 -7.67 -16.89
CA ALA A 58 8.07 -6.37 -17.22
C ALA A 58 8.53 -5.27 -16.24
N VAL A 59 8.68 -5.60 -14.96
CA VAL A 59 9.22 -4.70 -13.94
C VAL A 59 10.65 -4.31 -14.27
N LEU A 60 11.50 -5.26 -14.68
CA LEU A 60 12.87 -4.97 -15.10
C LEU A 60 12.93 -4.13 -16.38
N LEU A 61 12.13 -4.49 -17.40
CA LEU A 61 12.07 -3.75 -18.67
C LEU A 61 11.57 -2.31 -18.50
N SER A 62 10.72 -2.07 -17.49
CA SER A 62 10.19 -0.74 -17.16
C SER A 62 10.99 0.00 -16.07
N LEU A 63 12.18 -0.49 -15.70
CA LEU A 63 13.03 0.07 -14.64
C LEU A 63 12.33 0.21 -13.27
N GLY A 64 11.36 -0.66 -12.97
CA GLY A 64 10.59 -0.64 -11.75
C GLY A 64 9.26 0.11 -11.84
N LEU A 65 8.97 0.81 -12.93
CA LEU A 65 7.71 1.55 -13.07
C LEU A 65 6.49 0.63 -12.98
N PHE A 66 6.57 -0.57 -13.57
CA PHE A 66 5.49 -1.54 -13.52
C PHE A 66 5.23 -2.07 -12.09
N ALA A 67 6.19 -1.95 -11.16
CA ALA A 67 5.97 -2.31 -9.77
C ALA A 67 4.92 -1.40 -9.10
N LEU A 68 4.81 -0.13 -9.52
CA LEU A 68 3.75 0.77 -9.06
C LEU A 68 2.38 0.29 -9.52
N VAL A 69 2.27 -0.14 -10.78
CA VAL A 69 1.03 -0.71 -11.34
C VAL A 69 0.60 -1.95 -10.55
N VAL A 70 1.54 -2.83 -10.22
CA VAL A 70 1.24 -4.02 -9.40
C VAL A 70 0.80 -3.63 -7.99
N ASN A 71 1.47 -2.67 -7.34
CA ASN A 71 1.08 -2.21 -6.01
C ASN A 71 -0.31 -1.54 -6.02
N ALA A 72 -0.61 -0.75 -7.05
CA ALA A 72 -1.94 -0.15 -7.27
C ALA A 72 -3.01 -1.22 -7.47
N ALA A 73 -2.71 -2.26 -8.25
CA ALA A 73 -3.60 -3.40 -8.43
C ALA A 73 -3.86 -4.11 -7.10
N MET A 74 -2.84 -4.29 -6.25
CA MET A 74 -3.03 -4.89 -4.91
C MET A 74 -3.90 -4.01 -4.02
N LEU A 75 -3.76 -2.69 -4.13
CA LEU A 75 -4.58 -1.74 -3.38
C LEU A 75 -6.05 -1.82 -3.80
N MET A 76 -6.33 -1.89 -5.11
CA MET A 76 -7.69 -2.08 -5.62
C MET A 76 -8.27 -3.44 -5.23
N LEU A 77 -7.47 -4.50 -5.21
CA LEU A 77 -7.91 -5.80 -4.70
C LEU A 77 -8.25 -5.73 -3.20
N THR A 78 -7.46 -4.98 -2.44
CA THR A 78 -7.72 -4.75 -1.01
C THR A 78 -9.02 -3.98 -0.80
N ALA A 79 -9.28 -2.96 -1.62
CA ALA A 79 -10.53 -2.20 -1.60
C ALA A 79 -11.73 -3.11 -1.89
N ARG A 80 -11.61 -4.02 -2.88
CA ARG A 80 -12.67 -4.99 -3.20
C ARG A 80 -12.94 -6.01 -2.09
N TRP A 81 -11.97 -6.26 -1.23
CA TRP A 81 -12.10 -7.18 -0.09
C TRP A 81 -12.43 -6.46 1.22
N SER A 82 -12.44 -5.13 1.24
CA SER A 82 -12.61 -4.35 2.45
C SER A 82 -13.78 -3.39 2.32
N ASP A 83 -14.80 -3.57 3.16
CA ASP A 83 -15.88 -2.59 3.28
C ASP A 83 -15.44 -1.25 3.90
N ARG A 84 -14.16 -1.14 4.29
CA ARG A 84 -13.56 0.02 4.95
C ARG A 84 -12.66 0.84 4.03
N LEU A 85 -12.36 0.37 2.82
CA LEU A 85 -11.49 1.06 1.86
C LEU A 85 -12.21 1.18 0.53
N ASP A 86 -12.55 2.41 0.16
CA ASP A 86 -13.06 2.73 -1.16
C ASP A 86 -11.94 3.34 -2.03
N VAL A 87 -11.89 2.88 -3.27
CA VAL A 87 -10.96 3.35 -4.29
C VAL A 87 -11.76 3.58 -5.57
N ASN A 88 -11.86 4.83 -5.98
CA ASN A 88 -12.75 5.23 -7.09
C ASN A 88 -12.22 4.74 -8.44
N ASP A 89 -10.94 4.97 -8.72
CA ASP A 89 -10.34 4.72 -10.02
C ASP A 89 -8.92 4.17 -9.90
N PHE A 90 -8.46 3.51 -10.98
CA PHE A 90 -7.10 3.00 -11.08
C PHE A 90 -6.03 4.10 -10.89
N TRP A 91 -6.29 5.31 -11.39
CA TRP A 91 -5.35 6.42 -11.26
C TRP A 91 -5.17 6.84 -9.81
N SER A 92 -6.27 6.92 -9.05
CA SER A 92 -6.23 7.19 -7.61
C SER A 92 -5.44 6.09 -6.88
N ALA A 93 -5.69 4.83 -7.23
CA ALA A 93 -4.95 3.70 -6.67
C ALA A 93 -3.43 3.80 -6.97
N LEU A 94 -3.07 4.23 -8.18
CA LEU A 94 -1.69 4.39 -8.62
C LEU A 94 -0.98 5.48 -7.80
N TRP A 95 -1.59 6.65 -7.66
CA TRP A 95 -1.05 7.74 -6.85
C TRP A 95 -0.91 7.36 -5.37
N ALA A 96 -1.91 6.70 -4.78
CA ALA A 96 -1.76 6.23 -3.41
C ALA A 96 -0.70 5.15 -3.27
N SER A 97 -0.61 4.20 -4.18
CA SER A 97 0.40 3.14 -4.10
C SER A 97 1.81 3.74 -4.05
N LEU A 98 2.03 4.85 -4.76
CA LEU A 98 3.27 5.61 -4.75
C LEU A 98 3.49 6.31 -3.41
N ILE A 99 2.48 7.04 -2.91
CA ILE A 99 2.54 7.74 -1.61
C ILE A 99 2.76 6.77 -0.45
N ILE A 100 1.98 5.69 -0.38
CA ILE A 100 2.08 4.64 0.64
C ILE A 100 3.48 4.02 0.60
N SER A 101 3.97 3.65 -0.58
CA SER A 101 5.31 3.05 -0.73
C SER A 101 6.41 4.00 -0.27
N PHE A 102 6.31 5.28 -0.63
CA PHE A 102 7.27 6.30 -0.24
C PHE A 102 7.29 6.54 1.28
N ILE A 103 6.12 6.78 1.88
CA ILE A 103 5.98 7.02 3.32
C ILE A 103 6.41 5.80 4.12
N THR A 104 5.95 4.61 3.73
CA THR A 104 6.32 3.37 4.42
C THR A 104 7.83 3.15 4.37
N THR A 105 8.48 3.47 3.24
CA THR A 105 9.93 3.33 3.09
C THR A 105 10.69 4.32 3.96
N ILE A 106 10.33 5.61 3.92
CA ILE A 106 10.98 6.65 4.73
C ILE A 106 10.82 6.35 6.21
N LEU A 107 9.59 6.07 6.63
CA LEU A 107 9.28 5.86 8.04
C LEU A 107 9.94 4.57 8.56
N SER A 108 9.86 3.48 7.79
CA SER A 108 10.54 2.23 8.16
C SER A 108 12.05 2.39 8.23
N ARG A 109 12.67 3.16 7.31
CA ARG A 109 14.11 3.44 7.35
C ARG A 109 14.47 4.30 8.57
N GLY A 110 13.71 5.36 8.83
CA GLY A 110 13.91 6.24 10.00
C GLY A 110 13.86 5.48 11.32
N PHE A 111 12.88 4.59 11.51
CA PHE A 111 12.81 3.75 12.70
C PHE A 111 13.90 2.68 12.78
N LYS A 112 14.38 2.18 11.63
CA LYS A 112 15.44 1.16 11.58
C LYS A 112 16.85 1.71 11.83
N ILE A 113 17.06 3.02 11.62
CA ILE A 113 18.34 3.71 11.89
C ILE A 113 18.59 3.87 13.41
N LYS A 114 17.55 3.81 14.24
CA LYS A 114 17.67 4.02 15.71
C LYS A 114 17.97 2.73 16.50
N LYS A 115 18.34 1.64 15.85
CA LYS A 115 18.68 0.35 16.46
C LYS A 115 19.95 -0.21 15.83
#